data_AF-A0A6I8VHM3-F1
#
_entry.id   AF-A0A6I8VHM3-F1
#
_cell.length_a   1.000
_cell.length_b   1.000
_cell.length_c   1.000
_cell.angle_alpha   90.00
_cell.angle_beta   90.00
_cell.angle_gamma   90.00
#
_symmetry.space_group_name_H-M   'P 1'
#
loop_
_entity.id
_entity.type
_entity.pdbx_description
1 polymer ?
#
loop_
_entity_poly.entity_id
_entity_poly.type
_entity_poly.pdbx_seq_one_letter_code
_entity_poly.pdbx_strand_id
1 'polypeptide(L)'
;MSKNKLNLVLPPVNTEATVAAAQVAPTPPFKTPSGTDLLGKPKTSIDALTETLEGLDMDDTERKRIKVFLSQKEKIGELSDEDLEKLGELGSGNGGVVMKVRHTHTNLIMARKLIHLEVKPAIKKQILRELKVLHECNFPHIVGFYGAFYSDGEISICMEYMDGGSLDLILKRAGRIPESILGRITLAVLKGLSYLRDKHAIIHRDVKPSNILVNSSGEIKICDFGVSGQLIDSMANSFVGTRSYMSPERLQGTHYSVQSDIWSLGLSLVEMAIGMYPIPPPNTATLASMFADKVEDSNQPVDEPRAMAIFELLDYIVNEPPPKLEHETFSSEFKDFVDICLKKQPDERADLKTLLSHPWIRKAEVEEVDISGWVCKTMDLPPSTPKRNTSPN
;
A
#
# COMPACT_ATOMS: atom_id res chain seq x y z
N MET A 1 -39.42 -16.94 8.92
CA MET A 1 -38.37 -17.54 9.77
C MET A 1 -37.40 -18.31 8.88
N SER A 2 -36.40 -17.64 8.33
CA SER A 2 -35.35 -18.27 7.54
C SER A 2 -34.22 -18.67 8.48
N LYS A 3 -33.84 -19.95 8.46
CA LYS A 3 -32.77 -20.49 9.31
C LYS A 3 -31.44 -19.95 8.79
N ASN A 4 -30.77 -19.11 9.58
CA ASN A 4 -29.37 -18.72 9.37
C ASN A 4 -28.52 -20.00 9.25
N LYS A 5 -28.05 -20.28 8.03
CA LYS A 5 -27.23 -21.44 7.67
C LYS A 5 -25.73 -21.15 7.74
N LEU A 6 -25.33 -20.04 8.36
CA LEU A 6 -23.93 -19.68 8.50
C LEU A 6 -23.49 -19.91 9.95
N ASN A 7 -22.80 -21.03 10.16
CA ASN A 7 -21.80 -21.15 11.23
C ASN A 7 -20.59 -20.28 10.84
N LEU A 8 -20.80 -18.97 10.65
CA LEU A 8 -19.75 -17.97 10.76
C LEU A 8 -19.44 -17.83 12.25
N VAL A 9 -18.86 -18.88 12.83
CA VAL A 9 -18.11 -18.73 14.07
C VAL A 9 -16.88 -17.96 13.64
N LEU A 10 -16.94 -16.63 13.78
CA LEU A 10 -15.72 -15.86 13.92
C LEU A 10 -14.90 -16.60 14.98
N PRO A 11 -13.68 -17.06 14.66
CA PRO A 11 -12.90 -17.76 15.65
C PRO A 11 -12.86 -16.86 16.89
N PRO A 12 -13.14 -17.37 18.11
CA PRO A 12 -12.64 -16.67 19.28
C PRO A 12 -11.16 -16.44 18.98
N VAL A 13 -10.66 -15.23 19.28
CA VAL A 13 -9.21 -14.94 19.21
C VAL A 13 -8.55 -15.89 20.19
N ASN A 14 -8.27 -17.10 19.70
CA ASN A 14 -7.81 -18.21 20.49
C ASN A 14 -6.32 -17.92 20.62
N THR A 15 -5.96 -17.33 21.76
CA THR A 15 -4.59 -16.95 22.13
C THR A 15 -3.60 -18.11 22.01
N GLU A 16 -4.09 -19.35 21.91
CA GLU A 16 -3.29 -20.56 21.74
C GLU A 16 -3.26 -21.12 20.31
N ALA A 17 -4.25 -20.83 19.45
CA ALA A 17 -4.26 -21.34 18.05
C ALA A 17 -3.52 -20.41 17.07
N THR A 18 -3.33 -19.13 17.43
CA THR A 18 -2.41 -18.22 16.72
C THR A 18 -0.95 -18.62 16.89
N VAL A 19 -0.61 -19.45 17.88
CA VAL A 19 0.75 -19.97 18.07
C VAL A 19 1.12 -20.98 16.97
N ALA A 20 0.14 -21.66 16.37
CA ALA A 20 0.38 -22.61 15.27
C ALA A 20 0.47 -21.93 13.90
N ALA A 21 -0.33 -20.89 13.64
CA ALA A 21 -0.24 -20.10 12.41
C ALA A 21 0.92 -19.09 12.41
N ALA A 22 1.52 -18.83 13.58
CA ALA A 22 2.76 -18.07 13.75
C ALA A 22 4.03 -18.93 13.60
N GLN A 23 3.93 -20.22 13.25
CA GLN A 23 5.09 -21.02 12.84
C GLN A 23 5.49 -20.71 11.38
N VAL A 24 5.70 -19.43 11.07
CA VAL A 24 6.83 -19.12 10.20
C VAL A 24 8.05 -19.43 11.07
N ALA A 25 8.93 -20.29 10.59
CA ALA A 25 10.15 -20.68 11.32
C ALA A 25 10.77 -19.46 12.00
N PRO A 26 11.29 -19.58 13.24
CA PRO A 26 11.99 -18.47 13.88
C PRO A 26 12.99 -17.92 12.88
N THR A 27 12.88 -16.62 12.58
CA THR A 27 13.92 -15.91 11.84
C THR A 27 15.24 -16.30 12.49
N PRO A 28 16.21 -16.83 11.71
CA PRO A 28 17.50 -17.20 12.29
C PRO A 28 18.03 -16.00 13.08
N PRO A 29 18.68 -16.20 14.24
CA PRO A 29 19.25 -15.10 15.00
C PRO A 29 20.08 -14.23 14.05
N PHE A 30 19.70 -12.96 14.00
CA PHE A 30 20.33 -11.96 13.16
C PHE A 30 21.84 -12.00 13.42
N LYS A 31 22.62 -12.35 12.39
CA LYS A 31 24.05 -12.06 12.43
C LYS A 31 24.15 -10.55 12.40
N THR A 32 24.63 -9.96 13.48
CA THR A 32 25.10 -8.56 13.45
C THR A 32 26.06 -8.44 12.26
N PRO A 33 25.99 -7.36 11.45
CA PRO A 33 26.94 -7.16 10.37
C PRO A 33 28.31 -6.86 11.00
N SER A 34 29.09 -7.90 11.28
CA SER A 34 30.52 -7.81 11.52
C SER A 34 31.23 -7.94 10.17
N GLY A 35 31.11 -6.89 9.36
CA GLY A 35 31.83 -6.75 8.11
C GLY A 35 32.74 -5.53 8.14
N THR A 36 34.04 -5.74 7.98
CA THR A 36 35.00 -4.68 7.69
C THR A 36 35.08 -4.49 6.17
N ASP A 37 35.35 -3.27 5.70
CA ASP A 37 35.66 -3.01 4.29
C ASP A 37 37.02 -3.65 3.89
N LEU A 38 37.38 -3.55 2.60
CA LEU A 38 38.67 -4.04 2.06
C LEU A 38 39.91 -3.38 2.72
N LEU A 39 39.70 -2.36 3.55
CA LEU A 39 40.70 -1.60 4.29
C LEU A 39 40.64 -1.84 5.81
N GLY A 40 39.81 -2.78 6.28
CA GLY A 40 39.71 -3.16 7.69
C GLY A 40 38.92 -2.19 8.59
N LYS A 41 38.17 -1.23 8.04
CA LYS A 41 37.31 -0.32 8.81
C LYS A 41 35.94 -0.94 9.05
N PRO A 42 35.30 -0.71 10.22
CA PRO A 42 33.91 -1.13 10.44
C PRO A 42 33.02 -0.46 9.38
N LYS A 43 32.29 -1.26 8.58
CA LYS A 43 31.36 -0.73 7.58
C LYS A 43 30.34 0.17 8.28
N THR A 44 30.08 1.35 7.73
CA THR A 44 28.96 2.15 8.19
C THR A 44 27.66 1.40 7.88
N SER A 45 26.57 1.69 8.62
CA SER A 45 25.26 1.08 8.32
C SER A 45 24.84 1.32 6.86
N ILE A 46 25.34 2.38 6.22
CA ILE A 46 24.99 2.78 4.86
C ILE A 46 25.77 2.00 3.82
N ASP A 47 27.05 1.67 4.06
CA ASP A 47 27.82 0.85 3.12
C ASP A 47 27.20 -0.54 3.00
N ALA A 48 26.77 -1.12 4.13
CA ALA A 48 26.04 -2.38 4.16
C ALA A 48 24.65 -2.28 3.48
N LEU A 49 23.90 -1.18 3.72
CA LEU A 49 22.62 -0.94 3.05
C LEU A 49 22.79 -0.71 1.54
N THR A 50 23.86 -0.04 1.12
CA THR A 50 24.15 0.25 -0.30
C THR A 50 24.53 -1.01 -1.07
N GLU A 51 25.31 -1.90 -0.46
CA GLU A 51 25.64 -3.22 -1.01
C GLU A 51 24.36 -4.08 -1.18
N THR A 52 23.40 -3.96 -0.24
CA THR A 52 22.08 -4.61 -0.34
C THR A 52 21.24 -4.08 -1.51
N LEU A 53 21.48 -2.84 -1.95
CA LEU A 53 20.80 -2.19 -3.09
C LEU A 53 21.41 -2.56 -4.45
N GLU A 54 22.62 -3.12 -4.51
CA GLU A 54 23.27 -3.47 -5.78
C GLU A 54 22.64 -4.70 -6.46
N GLY A 55 21.98 -5.57 -5.69
CA GLY A 55 21.26 -6.75 -6.20
C GLY A 55 19.78 -6.54 -6.51
N LEU A 56 19.32 -5.29 -6.57
CA LEU A 56 17.92 -4.93 -6.87
C LEU A 56 17.80 -4.39 -8.29
N ASP A 57 16.76 -4.84 -8.99
CA ASP A 57 16.39 -4.35 -10.32
C ASP A 57 15.82 -2.93 -10.21
N MET A 58 16.70 -1.94 -10.37
CA MET A 58 16.39 -0.51 -10.27
C MET A 58 17.13 0.23 -11.38
N ASP A 59 16.47 1.22 -11.96
CA ASP A 59 17.12 2.13 -12.90
C ASP A 59 18.05 3.14 -12.20
N ASP A 60 18.85 3.88 -12.97
CA ASP A 60 19.80 4.85 -12.43
C ASP A 60 19.13 6.01 -11.68
N THR A 61 17.92 6.40 -12.10
CA THR A 61 17.14 7.47 -11.48
C THR A 61 16.64 7.02 -10.11
N GLU A 62 16.07 5.83 -10.04
CA GLU A 62 15.64 5.15 -8.82
C GLU A 62 16.80 4.97 -7.84
N ARG A 63 17.94 4.47 -8.31
CA ARG A 63 19.14 4.30 -7.48
C ARG A 63 19.64 5.63 -6.92
N LYS A 64 19.63 6.70 -7.73
CA LYS A 64 20.02 8.04 -7.29
C LYS A 64 19.06 8.57 -6.21
N ARG A 65 17.75 8.38 -6.38
CA ARG A 65 16.74 8.81 -5.39
C ARG A 65 16.91 8.12 -4.05
N ILE A 66 17.11 6.79 -4.06
CA ILE A 66 17.35 6.04 -2.82
C ILE A 66 18.63 6.51 -2.13
N LYS A 67 19.72 6.78 -2.86
CA LYS A 67 20.94 7.35 -2.28
C LYS A 67 20.71 8.71 -1.62
N VAL A 68 19.91 9.57 -2.25
CA VAL A 68 19.53 10.88 -1.67
C VAL A 68 18.74 10.69 -0.37
N PHE A 69 17.73 9.80 -0.40
CA PHE A 69 16.92 9.49 0.79
C PHE A 69 17.79 8.96 1.95
N LEU A 70 18.69 8.02 1.68
CA LEU A 70 19.58 7.46 2.71
C LEU A 70 20.53 8.51 3.29
N SER A 71 21.07 9.41 2.47
CA SER A 71 21.91 10.53 2.94
C SER A 71 21.13 11.53 3.79
N GLN A 72 19.85 11.78 3.49
CA GLN A 72 18.97 12.60 4.33
C GLN A 72 18.69 11.90 5.67
N LYS A 73 18.39 10.60 5.63
CA LYS A 73 18.12 9.78 6.80
C LYS A 73 19.28 9.76 7.80
N GLU A 74 20.52 9.68 7.31
CA GLU A 74 21.72 9.70 8.16
C GLU A 74 21.83 10.98 9.00
N LYS A 75 21.44 12.12 8.43
CA LYS A 75 21.55 13.44 9.09
C LYS A 75 20.54 13.64 10.21
N ILE A 76 19.52 12.79 10.31
CA ILE A 76 18.45 12.93 11.31
C ILE A 76 18.91 12.42 12.68
N GLY A 77 19.64 11.30 12.74
CA GLY A 77 19.97 10.65 14.01
C GLY A 77 18.75 10.02 14.68
N GLU A 78 18.71 10.04 16.02
CA GLU A 78 17.55 9.58 16.79
C GLU A 78 16.45 10.66 16.81
N LEU A 79 15.21 10.25 16.54
CA LEU A 79 14.05 11.14 16.52
C LEU A 79 13.37 11.22 17.90
N SER A 80 12.99 12.43 18.30
CA SER A 80 12.12 12.68 19.45
C SER A 80 10.93 13.60 19.10
N ASP A 81 10.00 13.78 20.03
CA ASP A 81 8.85 14.67 19.83
C ASP A 81 9.27 16.15 19.69
N GLU A 82 10.27 16.56 20.46
CA GLU A 82 10.77 17.95 20.53
C GLU A 82 11.42 18.41 19.22
N ASP A 83 11.90 17.46 18.41
CA ASP A 83 12.53 17.73 17.12
C ASP A 83 11.53 17.98 15.99
N LEU A 84 10.22 17.85 16.24
CA LEU A 84 9.18 17.81 15.20
C LEU A 84 8.18 18.95 15.35
N GLU A 85 8.21 19.87 14.39
CA GLU A 85 7.21 20.93 14.25
C GLU A 85 6.00 20.43 13.44
N LYS A 86 4.80 20.55 14.00
CA LYS A 86 3.54 20.16 13.33
C LYS A 86 3.12 21.20 12.28
N LEU A 87 2.87 20.76 11.05
CA LEU A 87 2.46 21.63 9.93
C LEU A 87 1.00 21.48 9.53
N GLY A 88 0.39 20.33 9.80
CA GLY A 88 -1.02 20.08 9.51
C GLY A 88 -1.35 18.59 9.48
N GLU A 89 -2.63 18.26 9.55
CA GLU A 89 -3.12 16.88 9.39
C GLU A 89 -3.14 16.49 7.91
N LEU A 90 -2.65 15.28 7.60
CA LEU A 90 -2.69 14.68 6.25
C LEU A 90 -3.89 13.73 6.11
N GLY A 91 -4.27 13.08 7.20
CA GLY A 91 -5.44 12.23 7.26
C GLY A 91 -5.53 11.48 8.58
N SER A 92 -6.70 10.96 8.87
CA SER A 92 -6.97 10.13 10.04
C SER A 92 -7.70 8.86 9.62
N GLY A 93 -7.37 7.76 10.27
CA GLY A 93 -7.98 6.46 9.97
C GLY A 93 -7.77 5.44 11.09
N ASN A 94 -8.10 4.19 10.80
CA ASN A 94 -8.09 3.09 11.79
C ASN A 94 -6.72 2.87 12.43
N GLY A 95 -5.64 3.22 11.73
CA GLY A 95 -4.26 3.09 12.21
C GLY A 95 -3.73 4.31 12.94
N GLY A 96 -4.56 5.30 13.27
CA GLY A 96 -4.16 6.54 13.93
C GLY A 96 -4.25 7.77 13.02
N VAL A 97 -3.63 8.86 13.48
CA VAL A 97 -3.62 10.15 12.77
C VAL A 97 -2.27 10.33 12.08
N VAL A 98 -2.27 10.82 10.85
CA VAL A 98 -1.06 11.14 10.08
C VAL A 98 -0.94 12.65 9.96
N MET A 99 0.19 13.18 10.44
CA MET A 99 0.51 14.60 10.44
C MET A 99 1.67 14.89 9.49
N LYS A 100 1.60 16.02 8.79
CA LYS A 100 2.76 16.62 8.14
C LYS A 100 3.59 17.31 9.21
N VAL A 101 4.86 16.97 9.29
CA VAL A 101 5.79 17.56 10.27
C VAL A 101 7.07 18.04 9.58
N ARG A 102 7.76 18.98 10.21
CA ARG A 102 9.12 19.40 9.84
C ARG A 102 10.07 19.01 10.96
N HIS A 103 11.12 18.28 10.60
CA HIS A 103 12.23 18.07 11.52
C HIS A 103 13.05 19.35 11.64
N THR A 104 13.11 19.92 12.84
CA THR A 104 13.61 21.27 13.10
C THR A 104 15.09 21.44 12.73
N HIS A 105 15.91 20.42 13.01
CA HIS A 105 17.35 20.46 12.76
C HIS A 105 17.71 20.39 11.26
N THR A 106 17.00 19.58 10.48
CA THR A 106 17.31 19.34 9.05
C THR A 106 16.38 20.07 8.09
N ASN A 107 15.31 20.69 8.60
CA ASN A 107 14.18 21.24 7.84
C ASN A 107 13.46 20.21 6.92
N LEU A 108 13.69 18.92 7.15
CA LEU A 108 13.12 17.87 6.33
C LEU A 108 11.63 17.71 6.64
N ILE A 109 10.81 17.66 5.58
CA ILE A 109 9.38 17.40 5.70
C ILE A 109 9.14 15.89 5.77
N MET A 110 8.33 15.47 6.72
CA MET A 110 7.99 14.06 6.97
C MET A 110 6.48 13.89 7.14
N ALA A 111 6.02 12.65 6.94
CA ALA A 111 4.73 12.19 7.43
C ALA A 111 4.93 11.47 8.77
N ARG A 112 4.31 11.94 9.84
CA ARG A 112 4.33 11.34 11.16
C ARG A 112 2.99 10.68 11.45
N LYS A 113 2.96 9.35 11.54
CA LYS A 113 1.79 8.59 11.98
C LYS A 113 1.83 8.40 13.49
N LEU A 114 0.78 8.83 14.17
CA LEU A 114 0.59 8.71 15.62
C LEU A 114 -0.42 7.60 15.90
N ILE A 115 0.02 6.57 16.62
CA ILE A 115 -0.80 5.41 16.98
C ILE A 115 -0.96 5.39 18.49
N HIS A 116 -2.17 5.66 18.96
CA HIS A 116 -2.49 5.56 20.37
C HIS A 116 -2.65 4.09 20.78
N LEU A 117 -1.86 3.65 21.77
CA LEU A 117 -1.80 2.24 22.20
C LEU A 117 -1.71 2.12 23.72
N GLU A 118 -2.81 1.65 24.32
CA GLU A 118 -2.89 1.28 25.74
C GLU A 118 -2.38 -0.15 25.96
N VAL A 119 -1.07 -0.35 25.83
CA VAL A 119 -0.44 -1.66 26.05
C VAL A 119 0.66 -1.60 27.11
N LYS A 120 0.97 -2.76 27.70
CA LYS A 120 2.03 -2.89 28.72
C LYS A 120 3.39 -2.44 28.15
N PRO A 121 4.28 -1.84 28.97
CA PRO A 121 5.59 -1.36 28.51
C PRO A 121 6.45 -2.43 27.78
N ALA A 122 6.32 -3.70 28.16
CA ALA A 122 7.01 -4.81 27.48
C ALA A 122 6.56 -4.97 26.02
N ILE A 123 5.26 -4.87 25.75
CA ILE A 123 4.68 -4.94 24.41
C ILE A 123 5.12 -3.73 23.58
N LYS A 124 5.16 -2.52 24.18
CA LYS A 124 5.67 -1.31 23.53
C LYS A 124 7.11 -1.49 23.02
N LYS A 125 8.00 -2.01 23.89
CA LYS A 125 9.40 -2.29 23.52
C LYS A 125 9.52 -3.35 22.44
N GLN A 126 8.63 -4.34 22.43
CA GLN A 126 8.57 -5.35 21.37
C GLN A 126 8.16 -4.73 20.04
N ILE A 127 7.09 -3.93 20.02
CA ILE A 127 6.63 -3.21 18.83
C ILE A 127 7.76 -2.35 18.24
N LEU A 128 8.41 -1.51 19.06
CA LEU A 128 9.51 -0.66 18.59
C LEU A 128 10.69 -1.49 18.05
N ARG A 129 10.93 -2.69 18.58
CA ARG A 129 11.96 -3.60 18.07
C ARG A 129 11.57 -4.19 16.71
N GLU A 130 10.32 -4.62 16.56
CA GLU A 130 9.79 -5.14 15.29
C GLU A 130 9.80 -4.06 14.20
N LEU A 131 9.44 -2.81 14.55
CA LEU A 131 9.50 -1.67 13.63
C LEU A 131 10.92 -1.35 13.12
N LYS A 132 12.00 -1.83 13.78
CA LYS A 132 13.37 -1.62 13.28
C LYS A 132 13.60 -2.24 11.91
N VAL A 133 12.88 -3.31 11.55
CA VAL A 133 12.96 -3.94 10.22
C VAL A 133 12.62 -2.93 9.11
N LEU A 134 11.78 -1.93 9.39
CA LEU A 134 11.48 -0.85 8.44
C LEU A 134 12.72 -0.03 8.05
N HIS A 135 13.78 0.02 8.89
CA HIS A 135 15.01 0.70 8.50
C HIS A 135 15.73 0.03 7.34
N GLU A 136 15.53 -1.28 7.13
CA GLU A 136 16.15 -2.09 6.09
C GLU A 136 15.31 -2.14 4.81
N CYS A 137 14.02 -1.78 4.90
CA CYS A 137 13.09 -1.71 3.78
C CYS A 137 13.34 -0.46 2.92
N ASN A 138 14.39 -0.48 2.11
CA ASN A 138 14.76 0.63 1.22
C ASN A 138 14.65 0.18 -0.24
N PHE A 139 13.59 0.62 -0.93
CA PHE A 139 13.32 0.29 -2.32
C PHE A 139 12.45 1.39 -2.96
N PRO A 140 12.58 1.70 -4.27
CA PRO A 140 11.91 2.84 -4.90
C PRO A 140 10.38 2.82 -4.82
N HIS A 141 9.79 1.63 -4.63
CA HIS A 141 8.34 1.46 -4.49
C HIS A 141 7.88 1.19 -3.06
N ILE A 142 8.74 1.41 -2.06
CA ILE A 142 8.41 1.35 -0.64
C ILE A 142 8.62 2.75 -0.04
N VAL A 143 7.63 3.26 0.70
CA VAL A 143 7.76 4.57 1.35
C VAL A 143 8.93 4.57 2.32
N GLY A 144 9.81 5.55 2.20
CA GLY A 144 11.01 5.64 3.02
C GLY A 144 10.70 5.77 4.51
N PHE A 145 11.41 5.01 5.35
CA PHE A 145 11.26 5.07 6.80
C PHE A 145 12.44 5.79 7.45
N TYR A 146 12.14 6.85 8.22
CA TYR A 146 13.16 7.61 8.97
C TYR A 146 13.39 7.02 10.35
N GLY A 147 12.32 6.73 11.10
CA GLY A 147 12.44 6.18 12.45
C GLY A 147 11.10 6.09 13.17
N ALA A 148 11.09 5.40 14.30
CA ALA A 148 9.94 5.30 15.18
C ALA A 148 10.34 5.47 16.64
N PHE A 149 9.50 6.15 17.41
CA PHE A 149 9.71 6.40 18.84
C PHE A 149 8.37 6.39 19.59
N TYR A 150 8.43 6.39 20.91
CA TYR A 150 7.26 6.46 21.78
C TYR A 150 7.32 7.73 22.62
N SER A 151 6.24 8.52 22.61
CA SER A 151 6.07 9.70 23.45
C SER A 151 4.61 9.81 23.90
N ASP A 152 4.38 10.21 25.15
CA ASP A 152 3.06 10.61 25.66
C ASP A 152 1.89 9.64 25.42
N GLY A 153 2.15 8.33 25.47
CA GLY A 153 1.10 7.33 25.24
C GLY A 153 0.99 6.84 23.79
N GLU A 154 1.73 7.44 22.87
CA GLU A 154 1.58 7.21 21.43
C GLU A 154 2.88 6.67 20.82
N ILE A 155 2.73 5.76 19.86
CA ILE A 155 3.83 5.35 18.98
C ILE A 155 3.83 6.30 17.78
N SER A 156 4.95 6.94 17.54
CA SER A 156 5.19 7.81 16.40
C SER A 156 6.05 7.10 15.37
N ILE A 157 5.59 7.06 14.12
CA ILE A 157 6.30 6.50 12.97
C ILE A 157 6.53 7.63 11.97
N CYS A 158 7.79 7.97 11.71
CA CYS A 158 8.19 9.05 10.80
C CYS A 158 8.64 8.47 9.46
N MET A 159 7.99 8.91 8.39
CA MET A 159 8.11 8.38 7.04
C MET A 159 8.33 9.51 6.03
N GLU A 160 8.80 9.15 4.85
CA GLU A 160 8.85 10.00 3.68
C GLU A 160 7.49 10.63 3.39
N TYR A 161 7.48 11.94 3.16
CA TYR A 161 6.26 12.66 2.81
C TYR A 161 5.99 12.57 1.30
N MET A 162 4.83 12.03 0.95
CA MET A 162 4.35 11.90 -0.43
C MET A 162 3.31 12.99 -0.70
N ASP A 163 3.70 14.07 -1.39
CA ASP A 163 2.90 15.29 -1.55
C ASP A 163 1.67 15.13 -2.47
N GLY A 164 1.63 14.09 -3.30
CA GLY A 164 0.46 13.67 -4.07
C GLY A 164 -0.59 12.91 -3.25
N GLY A 165 -0.25 12.51 -2.03
CA GLY A 165 -1.14 11.76 -1.14
C GLY A 165 -1.39 10.33 -1.62
N SER A 166 -2.45 9.73 -1.10
CA SER A 166 -2.87 8.37 -1.39
C SER A 166 -3.78 8.28 -2.63
N LEU A 167 -3.84 7.10 -3.24
CA LEU A 167 -4.69 6.88 -4.42
C LEU A 167 -6.18 6.98 -4.12
N ASP A 168 -6.64 6.77 -2.87
CA ASP A 168 -8.05 7.01 -2.52
C ASP A 168 -8.42 8.51 -2.55
N LEU A 169 -7.47 9.40 -2.19
CA LEU A 169 -7.66 10.84 -2.30
C LEU A 169 -7.65 11.28 -3.77
N ILE A 170 -6.74 10.72 -4.57
CA ILE A 170 -6.70 10.94 -6.01
C ILE A 170 -7.99 10.45 -6.67
N LEU A 171 -8.49 9.27 -6.29
CA LEU A 171 -9.73 8.71 -6.84
C LEU A 171 -10.93 9.63 -6.56
N LYS A 172 -11.04 10.17 -5.35
CA LYS A 172 -12.08 11.15 -4.99
C LYS A 172 -12.04 12.41 -5.86
N ARG A 173 -10.86 12.83 -6.33
CA ARG A 173 -10.70 14.00 -7.21
C ARG A 173 -10.86 13.69 -8.69
N ALA A 174 -10.26 12.59 -9.15
CA ALA A 174 -10.26 12.18 -10.56
C ALA A 174 -11.59 11.52 -10.97
N GLY A 175 -12.35 10.98 -10.02
CA GLY A 175 -13.50 10.12 -10.27
C GLY A 175 -13.10 8.72 -10.72
N ARG A 176 -12.22 8.62 -11.74
CA ARG A 176 -11.64 7.37 -12.23
C ARG A 176 -10.16 7.55 -12.56
N ILE A 177 -9.39 6.47 -12.46
CA ILE A 177 -7.99 6.45 -12.87
C ILE A 177 -7.87 5.77 -14.25
N PRO A 178 -7.27 6.43 -15.26
CA PRO A 178 -7.09 5.84 -16.59
C PRO A 178 -6.30 4.54 -16.57
N GLU A 179 -6.62 3.61 -17.47
CA GLU A 179 -5.97 2.29 -17.54
C GLU A 179 -4.44 2.38 -17.70
N SER A 180 -3.93 3.31 -18.52
CA SER A 180 -2.49 3.52 -18.71
C SER A 180 -1.77 3.95 -17.41
N ILE A 181 -2.43 4.78 -16.60
CA ILE A 181 -1.95 5.19 -15.28
C ILE A 181 -2.00 4.01 -14.31
N LEU A 182 -3.09 3.22 -14.32
CA LEU A 182 -3.23 2.00 -13.52
C LEU A 182 -2.16 0.97 -13.85
N GLY A 183 -1.76 0.82 -15.10
CA GLY A 183 -0.66 -0.07 -15.49
C GLY A 183 0.65 0.28 -14.79
N ARG A 184 1.01 1.58 -14.76
CA ARG A 184 2.22 2.07 -14.06
C ARG A 184 2.14 1.89 -12.55
N ILE A 185 0.98 2.19 -11.96
CA ILE A 185 0.71 1.96 -10.53
C ILE A 185 0.86 0.48 -10.20
N THR A 186 0.28 -0.40 -11.00
CA THR A 186 0.31 -1.84 -10.77
C THR A 186 1.72 -2.39 -10.85
N LEU A 187 2.50 -1.97 -11.85
CA LEU A 187 3.92 -2.35 -11.96
C LEU A 187 4.71 -1.98 -10.71
N ALA A 188 4.55 -0.75 -10.21
CA ALA A 188 5.21 -0.29 -8.98
C ALA A 188 4.78 -1.12 -7.75
N VAL A 189 3.48 -1.39 -7.58
CA VAL A 189 2.96 -2.19 -6.47
C VAL A 189 3.48 -3.63 -6.53
N LEU A 190 3.47 -4.28 -7.71
CA LEU A 190 4.00 -5.63 -7.88
C LEU A 190 5.50 -5.72 -7.54
N LYS A 191 6.29 -4.75 -8.00
CA LYS A 191 7.72 -4.66 -7.63
C LYS A 191 7.90 -4.48 -6.13
N GLY A 192 7.11 -3.61 -5.49
CA GLY A 192 7.13 -3.39 -4.04
C GLY A 192 6.75 -4.66 -3.25
N LEU A 193 5.69 -5.35 -3.64
CA LEU A 193 5.27 -6.61 -3.01
C LEU A 193 6.33 -7.72 -3.19
N SER A 194 6.94 -7.81 -4.37
CA SER A 194 8.02 -8.79 -4.61
C SER A 194 9.23 -8.49 -3.74
N TYR A 195 9.61 -7.21 -3.61
CA TYR A 195 10.70 -6.79 -2.72
C TYR A 195 10.43 -7.19 -1.26
N LEU A 196 9.24 -6.87 -0.73
CA LEU A 196 8.87 -7.22 0.65
C LEU A 196 8.93 -8.73 0.89
N ARG A 197 8.37 -9.52 -0.04
CA ARG A 197 8.36 -10.98 0.08
C ARG A 197 9.77 -11.57 -0.05
N ASP A 198 10.49 -11.22 -1.11
CA ASP A 198 11.71 -11.93 -1.50
C ASP A 198 12.93 -11.51 -0.65
N LYS A 199 12.96 -10.25 -0.18
CA LYS A 199 14.10 -9.73 0.61
C LYS A 199 13.86 -9.76 2.11
N HIS A 200 12.60 -9.63 2.54
CA HIS A 200 12.27 -9.49 3.96
C HIS A 200 11.31 -10.56 4.49
N ALA A 201 10.79 -11.45 3.63
CA ALA A 201 9.74 -12.42 3.99
C ALA A 201 8.48 -11.76 4.59
N ILE A 202 8.17 -10.53 4.15
CA ILE A 202 7.03 -9.74 4.62
C ILE A 202 5.86 -9.89 3.64
N ILE A 203 4.65 -10.04 4.20
CA ILE A 203 3.36 -9.95 3.49
C ILE A 203 2.73 -8.62 3.88
N HIS A 204 2.18 -7.87 2.91
CA HIS A 204 1.66 -6.53 3.17
C HIS A 204 0.43 -6.54 4.07
N ARG A 205 -0.53 -7.44 3.80
CA ARG A 205 -1.79 -7.69 4.54
C ARG A 205 -2.87 -6.60 4.47
N ASP A 206 -2.55 -5.44 3.95
CA ASP A 206 -3.47 -4.30 3.84
C ASP A 206 -3.30 -3.49 2.53
N VAL A 207 -3.19 -4.16 1.38
CA VAL A 207 -3.11 -3.46 0.09
C VAL A 207 -4.48 -2.85 -0.23
N LYS A 208 -4.52 -1.55 -0.49
CA LYS A 208 -5.73 -0.79 -0.87
C LYS A 208 -5.33 0.60 -1.38
N PRO A 209 -6.21 1.37 -2.05
CA PRO A 209 -5.85 2.68 -2.59
C PRO A 209 -5.31 3.67 -1.54
N SER A 210 -5.77 3.59 -0.28
CA SER A 210 -5.28 4.47 0.80
C SER A 210 -3.85 4.15 1.29
N ASN A 211 -3.32 2.97 0.95
CA ASN A 211 -1.95 2.55 1.30
C ASN A 211 -0.99 2.56 0.09
N ILE A 212 -1.42 3.13 -1.04
CA ILE A 212 -0.59 3.38 -2.22
C ILE A 212 -0.46 4.89 -2.36
N LEU A 213 0.74 5.41 -2.20
CA LEU A 213 1.04 6.84 -2.19
C LEU A 213 1.76 7.25 -3.48
N VAL A 214 1.52 8.50 -3.89
CA VAL A 214 2.22 9.11 -5.02
C VAL A 214 2.73 10.50 -4.69
N ASN A 215 3.70 10.99 -5.46
CA ASN A 215 4.23 12.34 -5.32
C ASN A 215 4.26 13.11 -6.64
N SER A 216 4.50 14.41 -6.56
CA SER A 216 4.59 15.32 -7.72
C SER A 216 5.71 14.93 -8.68
N SER A 217 6.72 14.18 -8.22
CA SER A 217 7.82 13.65 -9.06
C SER A 217 7.47 12.35 -9.79
N GLY A 218 6.22 11.87 -9.67
CA GLY A 218 5.72 10.67 -10.33
C GLY A 218 6.14 9.36 -9.67
N GLU A 219 6.67 9.39 -8.44
CA GLU A 219 6.97 8.17 -7.68
C GLU A 219 5.68 7.53 -7.16
N ILE A 220 5.63 6.20 -7.16
CA ILE A 220 4.53 5.39 -6.63
C ILE A 220 5.13 4.43 -5.61
N LYS A 221 4.63 4.49 -4.36
CA LYS A 221 5.18 3.75 -3.23
C LYS A 221 4.06 3.17 -2.36
N ILE A 222 4.27 1.97 -1.83
CA ILE A 222 3.36 1.36 -0.84
C ILE A 222 3.82 1.66 0.59
N CYS A 223 2.85 1.86 1.49
CA CYS A 223 3.07 2.12 2.91
C CYS A 223 2.19 1.21 3.78
N ASP A 224 2.36 1.29 5.10
CA ASP A 224 1.50 0.59 6.07
C ASP A 224 1.45 -0.95 5.89
N PHE A 225 2.57 -1.54 5.47
CA PHE A 225 2.73 -3.00 5.39
C PHE A 225 2.97 -3.63 6.76
N GLY A 226 2.49 -4.85 6.93
CA GLY A 226 2.46 -5.56 8.21
C GLY A 226 3.82 -6.05 8.71
N VAL A 227 4.60 -5.19 9.36
CA VAL A 227 5.91 -5.56 9.95
C VAL A 227 5.83 -6.04 11.40
N SER A 228 4.83 -5.57 12.17
CA SER A 228 4.66 -5.95 13.57
C SER A 228 3.36 -6.69 13.78
N GLY A 229 3.44 -7.99 14.10
CA GLY A 229 2.29 -8.81 14.43
C GLY A 229 1.50 -8.25 15.62
N GLN A 230 2.20 -7.73 16.63
CA GLN A 230 1.59 -7.12 17.82
C GLN A 230 0.79 -5.85 17.48
N LEU A 231 1.33 -4.98 16.61
CA LEU A 231 0.60 -3.82 16.11
C LEU A 231 -0.61 -4.27 15.29
N ILE A 232 -0.43 -5.24 14.40
CA ILE A 232 -1.51 -5.78 13.58
C ILE A 232 -2.62 -6.34 14.46
N ASP A 233 -2.32 -7.15 15.47
CA ASP A 233 -3.30 -7.76 16.37
C ASP A 233 -4.01 -6.69 17.21
N SER A 234 -3.26 -5.71 17.71
CA SER A 234 -3.82 -4.58 18.48
C SER A 234 -4.77 -3.72 17.63
N MET A 235 -4.43 -3.50 16.35
CA MET A 235 -5.28 -2.78 15.39
C MET A 235 -6.44 -3.65 14.86
N ALA A 236 -6.23 -4.94 14.65
CA ALA A 236 -7.21 -5.87 14.05
C ALA A 236 -8.37 -6.20 15.00
N ASN A 237 -8.11 -6.19 16.31
CA ASN A 237 -9.15 -6.30 17.33
C ASN A 237 -10.10 -5.11 17.35
N SER A 238 -9.76 -4.01 16.67
CA SER A 238 -10.53 -2.78 16.76
C SER A 238 -11.66 -2.67 15.72
N PHE A 239 -11.47 -2.82 14.40
CA PHE A 239 -12.55 -2.36 13.48
C PHE A 239 -12.72 -3.01 12.09
N VAL A 240 -13.86 -2.64 11.49
CA VAL A 240 -14.66 -3.23 10.40
C VAL A 240 -14.20 -2.83 8.98
N GLY A 241 -13.75 -1.59 8.76
CA GLY A 241 -13.50 -1.03 7.41
C GLY A 241 -12.25 -1.53 6.67
N THR A 242 -11.26 -2.09 7.38
CA THR A 242 -10.06 -2.69 6.76
C THR A 242 -10.36 -4.06 6.13
N ARG A 243 -11.51 -4.67 6.45
CA ARG A 243 -11.85 -6.03 6.01
C ARG A 243 -12.39 -6.09 4.58
N SER A 244 -12.80 -4.97 3.99
CA SER A 244 -13.39 -4.92 2.64
C SER A 244 -12.44 -5.35 1.53
N TYR A 245 -11.12 -5.21 1.69
CA TYR A 245 -10.13 -5.66 0.70
C TYR A 245 -9.55 -7.04 1.05
N MET A 246 -9.99 -7.64 2.15
CA MET A 246 -9.47 -8.92 2.61
C MET A 246 -9.89 -10.03 1.66
N SER A 247 -8.96 -10.94 1.39
CA SER A 247 -9.22 -12.09 0.54
C SER A 247 -10.12 -13.12 1.22
N PRO A 248 -10.86 -13.95 0.44
CA PRO A 248 -11.77 -14.95 0.99
C PRO A 248 -11.10 -15.90 1.97
N GLU A 249 -9.88 -16.37 1.65
CA GLU A 249 -9.14 -17.32 2.48
C GLU A 249 -8.76 -16.73 3.85
N ARG A 250 -8.49 -15.42 3.92
CA ARG A 250 -8.22 -14.70 5.17
C ARG A 250 -9.47 -14.50 6.01
N LEU A 251 -10.60 -14.20 5.38
CA LEU A 251 -11.89 -14.06 6.06
C LEU A 251 -12.36 -15.39 6.67
N GLN A 252 -12.02 -16.51 6.05
CA GLN A 252 -12.29 -17.86 6.55
C GLN A 252 -11.28 -18.34 7.60
N GLY A 253 -10.22 -17.57 7.89
CA GLY A 253 -9.19 -17.94 8.87
C GLY A 253 -8.26 -19.07 8.42
N THR A 254 -8.17 -19.32 7.11
CA THR A 254 -7.27 -20.34 6.55
C THR A 254 -5.84 -19.80 6.40
N HIS A 255 -4.90 -20.67 6.03
CA HIS A 255 -3.52 -20.24 5.77
C HIS A 255 -3.50 -19.24 4.60
N TYR A 256 -2.75 -18.15 4.77
CA TYR A 256 -2.67 -17.08 3.79
C TYR A 256 -1.22 -16.70 3.52
N SER A 257 -0.97 -16.19 2.32
CA SER A 257 0.35 -15.83 1.81
C SER A 257 0.27 -14.51 1.05
N VAL A 258 1.31 -14.18 0.28
CA VAL A 258 1.29 -13.05 -0.67
C VAL A 258 0.11 -13.10 -1.65
N GLN A 259 -0.48 -14.29 -1.88
CA GLN A 259 -1.69 -14.43 -2.71
C GLN A 259 -2.83 -13.53 -2.19
N SER A 260 -2.93 -13.32 -0.89
CA SER A 260 -3.96 -12.44 -0.33
C SER A 260 -3.75 -10.97 -0.69
N ASP A 261 -2.50 -10.52 -0.79
CA ASP A 261 -2.19 -9.16 -1.26
C ASP A 261 -2.55 -8.98 -2.73
N ILE A 262 -2.41 -10.03 -3.55
CA ILE A 262 -2.80 -10.04 -4.97
C ILE A 262 -4.31 -9.88 -5.14
N TRP A 263 -5.11 -10.54 -4.31
CA TRP A 263 -6.56 -10.31 -4.29
C TRP A 263 -6.90 -8.85 -3.96
N SER A 264 -6.29 -8.33 -2.90
CA SER A 264 -6.50 -6.95 -2.47
C SER A 264 -6.10 -5.94 -3.55
N LEU A 265 -5.00 -6.19 -4.27
CA LEU A 265 -4.60 -5.44 -5.46
C LEU A 265 -5.66 -5.51 -6.56
N GLY A 266 -6.12 -6.71 -6.93
CA GLY A 266 -7.17 -6.88 -7.94
C GLY A 266 -8.43 -6.08 -7.62
N LEU A 267 -8.89 -6.12 -6.36
CA LEU A 267 -10.07 -5.37 -5.93
C LEU A 267 -9.86 -3.85 -5.99
N SER A 268 -8.67 -3.39 -5.59
CA SER A 268 -8.27 -1.98 -5.67
C SER A 268 -8.24 -1.49 -7.11
N LEU A 269 -7.80 -2.32 -8.06
CA LEU A 269 -7.76 -1.97 -9.48
C LEU A 269 -9.16 -1.80 -10.06
N VAL A 270 -10.09 -2.68 -9.72
CA VAL A 270 -11.49 -2.53 -10.16
C VAL A 270 -12.05 -1.21 -9.62
N GLU A 271 -11.88 -0.95 -8.31
CA GLU A 271 -12.36 0.28 -7.67
C GLU A 271 -11.83 1.53 -8.37
N MET A 272 -10.52 1.61 -8.57
CA MET A 272 -9.89 2.77 -9.18
C MET A 272 -10.25 2.95 -10.66
N ALA A 273 -10.49 1.84 -11.37
CA ALA A 273 -10.88 1.86 -12.78
C ALA A 273 -12.32 2.36 -12.97
N ILE A 274 -13.27 1.92 -12.14
CA ILE A 274 -14.68 2.28 -12.27
C ILE A 274 -15.07 3.52 -11.46
N GLY A 275 -14.29 3.88 -10.44
CA GLY A 275 -14.53 5.04 -9.58
C GLY A 275 -15.37 4.76 -8.34
N MET A 276 -15.62 3.49 -8.04
CA MET A 276 -16.41 3.07 -6.88
C MET A 276 -15.99 1.69 -6.39
N TYR A 277 -16.19 1.44 -5.10
CA TYR A 277 -15.91 0.14 -4.52
C TYR A 277 -16.77 -0.95 -5.19
N PRO A 278 -16.18 -2.07 -5.66
CA PRO A 278 -16.81 -2.94 -6.65
C PRO A 278 -17.73 -4.02 -6.07
N ILE A 279 -18.01 -3.99 -4.76
CA ILE A 279 -18.87 -4.97 -4.09
C ILE A 279 -19.98 -4.24 -3.29
N PRO A 280 -21.27 -4.51 -3.58
CA PRO A 280 -21.75 -5.37 -4.68
C PRO A 280 -21.42 -4.77 -6.06
N PRO A 281 -21.28 -5.60 -7.11
CA PRO A 281 -21.01 -5.11 -8.45
C PRO A 281 -22.10 -4.15 -8.93
N PRO A 282 -21.74 -3.03 -9.59
CA PRO A 282 -22.73 -2.18 -10.24
C PRO A 282 -23.44 -2.95 -11.35
N ASN A 283 -24.74 -2.72 -11.51
CA ASN A 283 -25.49 -3.31 -12.62
C ASN A 283 -25.08 -2.69 -13.97
N THR A 284 -25.45 -3.33 -15.07
CA THR A 284 -25.08 -2.90 -16.43
C THR A 284 -25.53 -1.48 -16.76
N ALA A 285 -26.71 -1.05 -16.30
CA ALA A 285 -27.22 0.30 -16.54
C ALA A 285 -26.41 1.36 -15.79
N THR A 286 -26.08 1.08 -14.52
CA THR A 286 -25.21 1.91 -13.69
C THR A 286 -23.82 2.03 -14.31
N LEU A 287 -23.21 0.92 -14.73
CA LEU A 287 -21.92 0.95 -15.44
C LEU A 287 -22.00 1.78 -16.74
N ALA A 288 -23.00 1.55 -17.58
CA ALA A 288 -23.18 2.32 -18.81
C ALA A 288 -23.32 3.82 -18.53
N SER A 289 -24.09 4.20 -17.51
CA SER A 289 -24.25 5.61 -17.12
C SER A 289 -22.95 6.25 -16.60
N MET A 290 -22.07 5.46 -15.97
CA MET A 290 -20.78 5.96 -15.48
C MET A 290 -19.82 6.29 -16.63
N PHE A 291 -19.83 5.48 -17.69
CA PHE A 291 -18.94 5.65 -18.84
C PHE A 291 -19.56 6.43 -20.00
N ALA A 292 -20.86 6.74 -19.95
CA ALA A 292 -21.48 7.64 -20.91
C ALA A 292 -20.85 9.04 -20.80
N ASP A 293 -20.56 9.65 -21.96
CA ASP A 293 -20.25 11.07 -22.01
C ASP A 293 -21.42 11.83 -21.38
N LYS A 294 -21.13 12.76 -20.47
CA LYS A 294 -22.15 13.61 -19.83
C LYS A 294 -22.83 14.47 -20.90
N VAL A 295 -23.82 13.91 -21.57
CA VAL A 295 -24.81 14.69 -22.30
C VAL A 295 -25.69 15.30 -21.22
N GLU A 296 -25.53 16.61 -21.03
CA GLU A 296 -26.47 17.42 -20.26
C GLU A 296 -27.89 17.06 -20.73
N ASP A 297 -28.79 16.77 -19.78
CA ASP A 297 -30.23 16.53 -19.97
C ASP A 297 -30.73 15.07 -19.93
N SER A 298 -30.24 14.24 -19.01
CA SER A 298 -31.02 13.09 -18.52
C SER A 298 -31.26 13.17 -17.01
N ASN A 299 -32.46 13.66 -16.65
CA ASN A 299 -32.98 13.71 -15.28
C ASN A 299 -33.52 12.33 -14.85
N GLN A 300 -32.75 11.25 -15.10
CA GLN A 300 -33.12 9.93 -14.61
C GLN A 300 -32.59 9.74 -13.18
N PRO A 301 -33.44 9.30 -12.23
CA PRO A 301 -32.97 8.95 -10.91
C PRO A 301 -32.02 7.76 -11.04
N VAL A 302 -30.72 8.00 -10.80
CA VAL A 302 -29.75 6.92 -10.64
C VAL A 302 -30.14 6.24 -9.33
N ASP A 303 -30.62 4.99 -9.40
CA ASP A 303 -30.88 4.19 -8.21
C ASP A 303 -29.60 4.17 -7.37
N GLU A 304 -29.62 4.87 -6.24
CA GLU A 304 -28.47 4.97 -5.37
C GLU A 304 -28.17 3.56 -4.82
N PRO A 305 -26.97 2.99 -5.05
CA PRO A 305 -26.68 1.63 -4.65
C PRO A 305 -26.94 1.47 -3.15
N ARG A 306 -27.80 0.51 -2.78
CA ARG A 306 -28.08 0.20 -1.38
C ARG A 306 -26.76 -0.05 -0.65
N ALA A 307 -26.48 0.74 0.38
CA ALA A 307 -25.32 0.53 1.25
C ALA A 307 -25.41 -0.87 1.91
N MET A 308 -24.50 -1.75 1.53
CA MET A 308 -24.40 -3.11 2.06
C MET A 308 -23.83 -3.07 3.48
N ALA A 309 -24.42 -3.84 4.40
CA ALA A 309 -23.86 -3.96 5.74
C ALA A 309 -22.54 -4.73 5.70
N ILE A 310 -21.61 -4.50 6.64
CA ILE A 310 -20.31 -5.18 6.61
C ILE A 310 -20.42 -6.71 6.52
N PHE A 311 -21.31 -7.33 7.29
CA PHE A 311 -21.43 -8.79 7.29
C PHE A 311 -21.92 -9.32 5.94
N GLU A 312 -22.83 -8.59 5.28
CA GLU A 312 -23.27 -8.90 3.91
C GLU A 312 -22.10 -8.76 2.93
N LEU A 313 -21.25 -7.74 3.10
CA LEU A 313 -20.05 -7.55 2.28
C LEU A 313 -19.04 -8.69 2.44
N LEU A 314 -18.73 -9.07 3.68
CA LEU A 314 -17.80 -10.18 3.95
C LEU A 314 -18.37 -11.51 3.44
N ASP A 315 -19.67 -11.73 3.59
CA ASP A 315 -20.36 -12.89 3.04
C ASP A 315 -20.29 -12.91 1.52
N TYR A 316 -20.51 -11.76 0.86
CA TYR A 316 -20.38 -11.63 -0.60
C TYR A 316 -18.98 -12.02 -1.07
N ILE A 317 -17.92 -11.47 -0.44
CA ILE A 317 -16.53 -11.80 -0.77
C ILE A 317 -16.30 -13.31 -0.69
N VAL A 318 -16.85 -13.99 0.33
CA VAL A 318 -16.64 -15.42 0.58
C VAL A 318 -17.50 -16.32 -0.30
N ASN A 319 -18.74 -15.95 -0.60
CA ASN A 319 -19.72 -16.86 -1.19
C ASN A 319 -20.15 -16.48 -2.63
N GLU A 320 -20.08 -15.23 -3.02
CA GLU A 320 -20.51 -14.76 -4.34
C GLU A 320 -19.35 -14.70 -5.35
N PRO A 321 -19.63 -14.64 -6.67
CA PRO A 321 -18.59 -14.46 -7.67
C PRO A 321 -17.76 -13.19 -7.42
N PRO A 322 -16.44 -13.22 -7.71
CA PRO A 322 -15.62 -12.01 -7.61
C PRO A 322 -16.09 -10.95 -8.62
N PRO A 323 -15.87 -9.65 -8.32
CA PRO A 323 -16.17 -8.59 -9.27
C PRO A 323 -15.28 -8.71 -10.52
N LYS A 324 -15.79 -8.19 -11.64
CA LYS A 324 -15.11 -8.19 -12.93
C LYS A 324 -15.18 -6.82 -13.60
N LEU A 325 -14.25 -6.54 -14.51
CA LEU A 325 -14.28 -5.35 -15.35
C LEU A 325 -15.11 -5.59 -16.62
N GLU A 326 -16.42 -5.40 -16.54
CA GLU A 326 -17.36 -5.67 -17.63
C GLU A 326 -17.77 -4.40 -18.42
N HIS A 327 -16.78 -3.66 -18.95
CA HIS A 327 -17.03 -2.51 -19.83
C HIS A 327 -16.13 -2.53 -21.06
N GLU A 328 -16.65 -2.12 -22.24
CA GLU A 328 -15.92 -2.16 -23.52
C GLU A 328 -14.71 -1.22 -23.56
N THR A 329 -14.70 -0.19 -22.72
CA THR A 329 -13.58 0.78 -22.65
C THR A 329 -12.26 0.19 -22.16
N PHE A 330 -12.28 -0.94 -21.44
CA PHE A 330 -11.09 -1.55 -20.87
C PHE A 330 -10.55 -2.61 -21.82
N SER A 331 -9.22 -2.66 -21.95
CA SER A 331 -8.55 -3.66 -22.79
C SER A 331 -8.83 -5.09 -22.32
N SER A 332 -8.77 -6.04 -23.25
CA SER A 332 -8.85 -7.47 -22.91
C SER A 332 -7.79 -7.89 -21.90
N GLU A 333 -6.59 -7.32 -22.02
CA GLU A 333 -5.43 -7.62 -21.19
C GLU A 333 -5.62 -7.08 -19.77
N PHE A 334 -6.23 -5.91 -19.60
CA PHE A 334 -6.53 -5.40 -18.27
C PHE A 334 -7.63 -6.23 -17.57
N LYS A 335 -8.66 -6.63 -18.32
CA LYS A 335 -9.72 -7.52 -17.82
C LYS A 335 -9.15 -8.86 -17.36
N ASP A 336 -8.31 -9.49 -18.20
CA ASP A 336 -7.64 -10.75 -17.87
C ASP A 336 -6.75 -10.61 -16.64
N PHE A 337 -5.95 -9.54 -16.55
CA PHE A 337 -5.10 -9.28 -15.39
C PHE A 337 -5.89 -9.22 -14.08
N VAL A 338 -7.04 -8.52 -14.08
CA VAL A 338 -7.91 -8.44 -12.90
C VAL A 338 -8.54 -9.80 -12.58
N ASP A 339 -9.00 -10.54 -13.59
CA ASP A 339 -9.64 -11.85 -13.43
C ASP A 339 -8.68 -12.89 -12.80
N ILE A 340 -7.39 -12.88 -13.16
CA ILE A 340 -6.38 -13.76 -12.56
C ILE A 340 -5.96 -13.32 -11.15
N CYS A 341 -6.08 -12.03 -10.82
CA CYS A 341 -5.88 -11.52 -9.45
C CYS A 341 -7.04 -11.90 -8.51
N LEU A 342 -8.27 -11.94 -9.03
CA LEU A 342 -9.49 -12.15 -8.26
C LEU A 342 -10.00 -13.61 -8.27
N LYS A 343 -9.14 -14.58 -8.59
CA LYS A 343 -9.44 -15.99 -8.35
C LYS A 343 -9.64 -16.22 -6.85
N LYS A 344 -10.78 -16.79 -6.46
CA LYS A 344 -11.12 -17.03 -5.04
C LYS A 344 -10.19 -18.07 -4.41
N GLN A 345 -9.88 -19.13 -5.15
CA GLN A 345 -8.91 -20.13 -4.70
C GLN A 345 -7.49 -19.56 -4.79
N PRO A 346 -6.74 -19.47 -3.68
CA PRO A 346 -5.40 -18.88 -3.67
C PRO A 346 -4.40 -19.58 -4.59
N ASP A 347 -4.55 -20.90 -4.77
CA ASP A 347 -3.66 -21.72 -5.59
C ASP A 347 -3.92 -21.55 -7.11
N GLU A 348 -5.11 -21.08 -7.49
CA GLU A 348 -5.45 -20.75 -8.88
C GLU A 348 -5.15 -19.27 -9.21
N ARG A 349 -4.95 -18.45 -8.18
CA ARG A 349 -4.62 -17.03 -8.31
C ARG A 349 -3.20 -16.88 -8.84
N ALA A 350 -2.99 -15.98 -9.79
CA ALA A 350 -1.65 -15.76 -10.35
C ALA A 350 -0.67 -15.32 -9.24
N ASP A 351 0.59 -15.78 -9.33
CA ASP A 351 1.67 -15.34 -8.44
C ASP A 351 2.33 -14.04 -8.94
N LEU A 352 3.13 -13.38 -8.10
CA LEU A 352 3.77 -12.10 -8.50
C LEU A 352 4.66 -12.24 -9.75
N LYS A 353 5.29 -13.39 -9.96
CA LYS A 353 6.17 -13.62 -11.11
C LYS A 353 5.37 -13.66 -12.41
N THR A 354 4.23 -14.35 -12.38
CA THR A 354 3.27 -14.42 -13.48
C THR A 354 2.71 -13.04 -13.78
N LEU A 355 2.30 -12.29 -12.75
CA LEU A 355 1.75 -10.94 -12.90
C LEU A 355 2.77 -9.94 -13.47
N LEU A 356 4.02 -9.96 -12.99
CA LEU A 356 5.10 -9.12 -13.54
C LEU A 356 5.42 -9.44 -15.02
N SER A 357 5.13 -10.65 -15.46
CA SER A 357 5.33 -11.08 -16.85
C SER A 357 4.08 -10.96 -17.71
N HIS A 358 2.95 -10.52 -17.15
CA HIS A 358 1.69 -10.42 -17.84
C HIS A 358 1.73 -9.37 -18.97
N PRO A 359 1.11 -9.61 -20.15
CA PRO A 359 1.16 -8.68 -21.29
C PRO A 359 0.76 -7.23 -20.95
N TRP A 360 -0.29 -7.06 -20.13
CA TRP A 360 -0.72 -5.74 -19.67
C TRP A 360 0.39 -4.98 -18.90
N ILE A 361 1.13 -5.69 -18.04
CA ILE A 361 2.23 -5.10 -17.25
C ILE A 361 3.46 -4.85 -18.13
N ARG A 362 3.79 -5.77 -19.04
CA ARG A 362 4.88 -5.59 -20.00
C ARG A 362 4.64 -4.38 -20.91
N LYS A 363 3.40 -4.15 -21.32
CA LYS A 363 3.01 -2.93 -22.05
C LYS A 363 3.24 -1.68 -21.20
N ALA A 364 2.76 -1.68 -19.95
CA ALA A 364 2.93 -0.55 -19.04
C ALA A 364 4.40 -0.26 -18.68
N GLU A 365 5.28 -1.26 -18.76
CA GLU A 365 6.72 -1.10 -18.53
C GLU A 365 7.39 -0.24 -19.62
N VAL A 366 6.96 -0.38 -20.88
CA VAL A 366 7.53 0.34 -22.04
C VAL A 366 6.74 1.57 -22.46
N GLU A 367 5.49 1.70 -22.02
CA GLU A 367 4.63 2.83 -22.35
C GLU A 367 5.06 4.09 -21.58
N GLU A 368 5.35 5.17 -22.32
CA GLU A 368 5.66 6.47 -21.71
C GLU A 368 4.38 7.13 -21.23
N VAL A 369 4.20 7.15 -19.91
CA VAL A 369 3.04 7.75 -19.24
C VAL A 369 3.53 8.83 -18.26
N ASP A 370 3.07 10.07 -18.44
CA ASP A 370 3.41 11.20 -17.57
C ASP A 370 2.63 11.16 -16.25
N ILE A 371 3.07 10.29 -15.33
CA ILE A 371 2.49 10.16 -13.98
C ILE A 371 2.64 11.48 -13.21
N SER A 372 3.79 12.15 -13.32
CA SER A 372 4.07 13.41 -12.64
C SER A 372 3.07 14.50 -13.06
N GLY A 373 2.91 14.74 -14.36
CA GLY A 373 1.97 15.71 -14.89
C GLY A 373 0.52 15.38 -14.55
N TRP A 374 0.14 14.09 -14.59
CA TRP A 374 -1.19 13.64 -14.21
C TRP A 374 -1.48 13.87 -12.71
N VAL A 375 -0.56 13.51 -11.81
CA VAL A 375 -0.70 13.74 -10.37
C VAL A 375 -0.79 15.24 -10.09
N CYS A 376 0.12 16.04 -10.66
CA CYS A 376 0.14 17.48 -10.44
C CYS A 376 -1.15 18.16 -10.90
N LYS A 377 -1.68 17.75 -12.06
CA LYS A 377 -2.96 18.26 -12.58
C LYS A 377 -4.15 17.85 -11.71
N THR A 378 -4.18 16.62 -11.22
CA THR A 378 -5.32 16.07 -10.45
C THR A 378 -5.37 16.63 -9.03
N MET A 379 -4.19 16.86 -8.43
CA MET A 379 -4.05 17.28 -7.04
C MET A 379 -3.75 18.79 -6.89
N ASP A 380 -3.78 19.55 -7.99
CA ASP A 380 -3.45 20.99 -8.02
C ASP A 380 -2.07 21.31 -7.44
N LEU A 381 -1.07 20.48 -7.74
CA LEU A 381 0.30 20.65 -7.25
C LEU A 381 1.17 21.41 -8.26
N PRO A 382 2.14 22.22 -7.79
CA PRO A 382 3.11 22.82 -8.69
C PRO A 382 3.98 21.72 -9.32
N PRO A 383 4.30 21.80 -10.63
CA PRO A 383 5.16 20.82 -11.28
C PRO A 383 6.55 20.83 -10.64
N SER A 384 7.08 19.64 -10.30
CA SER A 384 8.36 19.48 -9.59
C SER A 384 9.58 19.90 -10.43
N THR A 385 9.41 20.23 -11.71
CA THR A 385 10.46 20.76 -12.59
C THR A 385 9.96 21.96 -13.41
N PRO A 386 10.77 23.04 -13.55
CA PRO A 386 10.50 24.07 -14.54
C PRO A 386 10.53 23.40 -15.91
N LYS A 387 9.44 23.48 -16.67
CA LYS A 387 9.45 23.07 -18.08
C LYS A 387 10.62 23.77 -18.75
N ARG A 388 11.56 23.01 -19.33
CA ARG A 388 12.52 23.58 -20.29
C ARG A 388 11.64 24.21 -21.37
N ASN A 389 11.66 25.53 -21.46
CA ASN A 389 11.06 26.27 -22.56
C ASN A 389 11.64 25.68 -23.86
N THR A 390 10.87 24.85 -24.54
CA THR A 390 11.10 24.58 -25.95
C THR A 390 10.74 25.87 -26.66
N SER A 391 11.75 26.69 -26.95
CA SER A 391 11.60 27.83 -27.85
C SER A 391 10.98 27.35 -29.16
N PRO A 392 9.96 28.04 -29.69
CA PRO A 392 9.49 27.75 -31.04
C PRO A 392 10.59 28.18 -32.02
N ASN A 393 11.07 27.24 -32.82
CA ASN A 393 11.76 27.55 -34.08
C ASN A 393 10.72 27.58 -35.20
#